data_AF-A0A7X8LL61-F1
#
_entry.id   AF-A0A7X8LL61-F1
#
_cell.length_a   1.000
_cell.length_b   1.000
_cell.length_c   1.000
_cell.angle_alpha   90.00
_cell.angle_beta   90.00
_cell.angle_gamma   90.00
#
_symmetry.space_group_name_H-M   'P 1'
#
loop_
_entity.id
_entity.type
_entity.pdbx_description
1 polymer ?
#
loop_
_entity_poly.entity_id
_entity_poly.type
_entity_poly.pdbx_seq_one_letter_code
_entity_poly.pdbx_strand_id
1 'polypeptide(L)'
;MSAFKSAVPYKNGAFLLLLIIILLLVLISRNSHALVRAWVAQETSWKTAHFLQKDSEHFQIRYSVVDEDYVKVIEDTAEDAYMRVTNLFDYEPVEKSIIIVYPDSVSLAKSFGWEKDQKAMGVYWAGTIRLLSPQQWISPIDDWSAVFAREGPMYHEFAHLLVDDITGGNYSRWFTEGIAQYVEKKITGFEFPPPVKGGTAYTFQQLESNFDQLDQQLAYRQSLQAVEFIIDKYGEESLWNILNCLGRGYKMDEALIKSIDIDYKMLERELNFG
;
A
#
# COMPACT_ATOMS: atom_id res chain seq x y z
N MET A 1 29.42 -1.94 -70.79
CA MET A 1 30.20 -1.93 -69.55
C MET A 1 29.24 -1.98 -68.38
N SER A 2 29.36 -3.02 -67.55
CA SER A 2 28.44 -3.41 -66.48
C SER A 2 28.54 -2.44 -65.29
N ALA A 3 27.37 -2.02 -64.78
CA ALA A 3 27.23 -1.28 -63.54
C ALA A 3 27.29 -2.26 -62.36
N PHE A 4 28.30 -2.11 -61.50
CA PHE A 4 28.40 -2.81 -60.24
C PHE A 4 27.51 -2.12 -59.20
N LYS A 5 26.50 -2.83 -58.70
CA LYS A 5 25.77 -2.49 -57.48
C LYS A 5 26.69 -2.66 -56.28
N SER A 6 26.85 -1.62 -55.45
CA SER A 6 27.33 -1.76 -54.08
C SER A 6 26.17 -1.44 -53.13
N ALA A 7 25.62 -2.47 -52.49
CA ALA A 7 24.66 -2.31 -51.40
C ALA A 7 25.42 -1.87 -50.14
N VAL A 8 24.98 -0.79 -49.53
CA VAL A 8 25.61 -0.20 -48.34
C VAL A 8 25.16 -0.95 -47.07
N PRO A 9 26.06 -1.32 -46.14
CA PRO A 9 25.71 -2.12 -44.96
C PRO A 9 25.24 -1.23 -43.79
N TYR A 10 24.09 -0.54 -43.94
CA TYR A 10 23.54 0.32 -42.87
C TYR A 10 22.47 -0.34 -41.98
N LYS A 11 22.14 -1.62 -42.19
CA LYS A 11 20.96 -2.24 -41.53
C LYS A 11 21.22 -2.85 -40.15
N ASN A 12 22.47 -3.16 -39.79
CA ASN A 12 22.73 -3.94 -38.56
C ASN A 12 22.82 -3.07 -37.30
N GLY A 13 23.36 -1.85 -37.39
CA GLY A 13 23.50 -0.94 -36.24
C GLY A 13 22.17 -0.35 -35.77
N ALA A 14 21.31 0.06 -36.70
CA ALA A 14 19.97 0.58 -36.38
C ALA A 14 19.06 -0.50 -35.79
N PHE A 15 19.17 -1.73 -36.28
CA PHE A 15 18.42 -2.88 -35.75
C PHE A 15 18.87 -3.25 -34.33
N LEU A 16 20.18 -3.25 -34.06
CA LEU A 16 20.72 -3.51 -32.72
C LEU A 16 20.29 -2.42 -31.72
N LEU A 17 20.32 -1.15 -32.13
CA LEU A 17 19.86 -0.03 -31.30
C LEU A 17 18.36 -0.15 -30.98
N LEU A 18 17.52 -0.49 -31.97
CA LEU A 18 16.10 -0.70 -31.77
C LEU A 18 15.83 -1.87 -30.80
N LEU A 19 16.57 -2.98 -30.93
CA LEU A 19 16.49 -4.11 -30.00
C LEU A 19 16.87 -3.70 -28.57
N ILE A 20 17.91 -2.89 -28.39
CA ILE A 20 18.30 -2.36 -27.08
C ILE A 20 17.21 -1.47 -26.52
N ILE A 21 16.61 -0.58 -27.33
CA ILE A 21 15.50 0.28 -26.90
C ILE A 21 14.28 -0.55 -26.50
N ILE A 22 13.90 -1.54 -27.29
CA ILE A 22 12.77 -2.44 -26.96
C ILE A 22 13.07 -3.21 -25.68
N LEU A 23 14.29 -3.75 -25.52
CA LEU A 23 14.70 -4.45 -24.31
C LEU A 23 14.63 -3.51 -23.10
N LEU A 24 15.13 -2.27 -23.22
CA LEU A 24 15.05 -1.27 -22.17
C LEU A 24 13.60 -0.89 -21.85
N LEU A 25 12.73 -0.72 -22.84
CA LEU A 25 11.31 -0.44 -22.63
C LEU A 25 10.61 -1.59 -21.91
N VAL A 26 10.91 -2.85 -22.28
CA VAL A 26 10.39 -4.04 -21.60
C VAL A 26 10.93 -4.14 -20.18
N LEU A 27 12.22 -3.82 -19.96
CA LEU A 27 12.82 -3.80 -18.63
C LEU A 27 12.22 -2.69 -17.76
N ILE A 28 11.99 -1.50 -18.32
CA ILE A 28 11.36 -0.37 -17.63
C ILE A 28 9.89 -0.69 -17.34
N SER A 29 9.14 -1.25 -18.29
CA SER A 29 7.74 -1.60 -18.07
C SER A 29 7.59 -2.72 -17.05
N ARG A 30 8.52 -3.68 -17.03
CA ARG A 30 8.52 -4.82 -16.10
C ARG A 30 8.98 -4.43 -14.69
N ASN A 31 9.87 -3.45 -14.57
CA ASN A 31 10.42 -2.98 -13.29
C ASN A 31 9.92 -1.57 -12.91
N SER A 32 8.82 -1.11 -13.51
CA SER A 32 8.30 0.25 -13.32
C SER A 32 8.00 0.53 -11.85
N HIS A 33 7.44 -0.45 -11.14
CA HIS A 33 7.16 -0.36 -9.71
C HIS A 33 8.44 -0.20 -8.87
N ALA A 34 9.44 -1.05 -9.08
CA ALA A 34 10.73 -0.94 -8.39
C ALA A 34 11.43 0.40 -8.67
N LEU A 35 11.33 0.92 -9.90
CA LEU A 35 11.85 2.24 -10.26
C LEU A 35 11.09 3.37 -9.54
N VAL A 36 9.77 3.28 -9.43
CA VAL A 36 8.95 4.23 -8.66
C VAL A 36 9.35 4.20 -7.18
N ARG A 37 9.49 3.02 -6.57
CA ARG A 37 9.96 2.88 -5.18
C ARG A 37 11.34 3.50 -4.96
N ALA A 38 12.29 3.20 -5.84
CA ALA A 38 13.64 3.76 -5.76
C ALA A 38 13.63 5.29 -5.88
N TRP A 39 12.81 5.84 -6.79
CA TRP A 39 12.66 7.27 -6.97
C TRP A 39 12.00 7.94 -5.75
N VAL A 40 10.90 7.38 -5.22
CA VAL A 40 10.23 7.89 -4.03
C VAL A 40 11.14 7.83 -2.81
N ALA A 41 11.93 6.77 -2.65
CA ALA A 41 12.92 6.66 -1.58
C ALA A 41 14.00 7.76 -1.68
N GLN A 42 14.51 8.02 -2.90
CA GLN A 42 15.49 9.07 -3.15
C GLN A 42 14.92 10.48 -2.87
N GLU A 43 13.72 10.76 -3.38
CA GLU A 43 13.03 12.03 -3.17
C GLU A 43 12.73 12.25 -1.69
N THR A 44 12.19 11.22 -1.03
CA THR A 44 11.96 11.18 0.41
C THR A 44 13.24 11.49 1.17
N SER A 45 14.36 10.89 0.76
CA SER A 45 15.63 11.11 1.44
C SER A 45 16.11 12.55 1.37
N TRP A 46 15.86 13.23 0.25
CA TRP A 46 16.20 14.64 0.11
C TRP A 46 15.24 15.55 0.87
N LYS A 47 13.93 15.31 0.76
CA LYS A 47 12.90 16.11 1.46
C LYS A 47 13.04 16.04 2.98
N THR A 48 13.50 14.91 3.51
CA THR A 48 13.67 14.66 4.95
C THR A 48 15.13 14.74 5.41
N ALA A 49 16.05 15.30 4.62
CA ALA A 49 17.47 15.35 5.00
C ALA A 49 17.77 16.16 6.29
N HIS A 50 16.83 17.01 6.72
CA HIS A 50 16.92 17.82 7.94
C HIS A 50 16.18 17.18 9.12
N PHE A 51 15.54 16.03 8.93
CA PHE A 51 14.88 15.29 10.00
C PHE A 51 15.94 14.56 10.82
N LEU A 52 15.61 14.35 12.10
CA LEU A 52 16.35 13.40 12.94
C LEU A 52 16.04 11.98 12.48
N GLN A 53 16.95 11.05 12.79
CA GLN A 53 16.80 9.65 12.44
C GLN A 53 17.03 8.76 13.66
N LYS A 54 16.17 7.76 13.81
CA LYS A 54 16.27 6.67 14.76
C LYS A 54 16.14 5.36 13.98
N ASP A 55 17.13 4.48 14.10
CA ASP A 55 17.07 3.14 13.54
C ASP A 55 16.66 2.13 14.63
N SER A 56 15.76 1.23 14.28
CA SER A 56 15.34 0.07 15.07
C SER A 56 15.80 -1.22 14.38
N GLU A 57 15.30 -2.40 14.76
CA GLU A 57 15.68 -3.66 14.11
C GLU A 57 15.19 -3.68 12.65
N HIS A 58 13.93 -3.35 12.43
CA HIS A 58 13.27 -3.47 11.12
C HIS A 58 12.94 -2.14 10.44
N PHE A 59 13.12 -1.00 11.13
CA PHE A 59 12.75 0.31 10.61
C PHE A 59 13.86 1.34 10.65
N GLN A 60 13.77 2.29 9.71
CA GLN A 60 14.41 3.60 9.78
C GLN A 60 13.33 4.66 9.99
N ILE A 61 13.32 5.29 11.15
CA ILE A 61 12.33 6.30 11.55
C ILE A 61 12.94 7.68 11.41
N ARG A 62 12.39 8.50 10.51
CA ARG A 62 12.76 9.90 10.32
C ARG A 62 11.70 10.81 10.90
N TYR A 63 12.08 11.77 11.73
CA TYR A 63 11.13 12.59 12.48
C TYR A 63 11.63 14.03 12.66
N SER A 64 10.71 14.96 12.90
CA SER A 64 11.08 16.34 13.22
C SER A 64 11.42 16.49 14.70
N VAL A 65 12.17 17.53 15.09
CA VAL A 65 12.60 17.72 16.48
C VAL A 65 11.43 17.80 17.46
N VAL A 66 10.27 18.31 17.03
CA VAL A 66 9.08 18.38 17.89
C VAL A 66 8.45 17.02 18.17
N ASP A 67 8.85 15.99 17.42
CA ASP A 67 8.30 14.63 17.54
C ASP A 67 9.18 13.73 18.43
N GLU A 68 10.30 14.23 18.96
CA GLU A 68 11.31 13.44 19.68
C GLU A 68 10.72 12.64 20.86
N ASP A 69 9.82 13.25 21.64
CA ASP A 69 9.17 12.61 22.79
C ASP A 69 8.24 11.43 22.39
N TYR A 70 7.82 11.37 21.12
CA TYR A 70 6.89 10.36 20.60
C TYR A 70 7.58 9.21 19.87
N VAL A 71 8.86 9.38 19.50
CA VAL A 71 9.60 8.40 18.68
C VAL A 71 9.63 7.02 19.32
N LYS A 72 9.76 6.95 20.64
CA LYS A 72 9.82 5.67 21.34
C LYS A 72 8.51 4.87 21.20
N VAL A 73 7.37 5.55 21.31
CA VAL A 73 6.05 4.92 21.11
C VAL A 73 5.90 4.45 19.66
N ILE A 74 6.32 5.28 18.69
CA ILE A 74 6.27 4.93 17.27
C ILE A 74 7.18 3.71 16.97
N GLU A 75 8.39 3.69 17.52
CA GLU A 75 9.34 2.57 17.40
C GLU A 75 8.75 1.28 17.97
N ASP A 76 8.23 1.33 19.20
CA ASP A 76 7.68 0.14 19.87
C ASP A 76 6.45 -0.42 19.14
N THR A 77 5.54 0.45 18.69
CA THR A 77 4.38 0.02 17.90
C THR A 77 4.78 -0.46 16.51
N ALA A 78 5.79 0.13 15.87
CA ALA A 78 6.27 -0.33 14.57
C ALA A 78 6.90 -1.73 14.66
N GLU A 79 7.71 -2.00 15.68
CA GLU A 79 8.32 -3.32 15.89
C GLU A 79 7.28 -4.38 16.26
N ASP A 80 6.26 -4.05 17.07
CA ASP A 80 5.13 -4.97 17.32
C ASP A 80 4.30 -5.20 16.03
N ALA A 81 4.06 -4.16 15.23
CA ALA A 81 3.41 -4.28 13.93
C ALA A 81 4.21 -5.17 12.98
N TYR A 82 5.54 -5.03 12.95
CA TYR A 82 6.40 -5.93 12.19
C TYR A 82 6.15 -7.37 12.59
N MET A 83 6.38 -7.72 13.86
CA MET A 83 6.23 -9.11 14.33
C MET A 83 4.86 -9.71 14.04
N ARG A 84 3.77 -8.96 14.29
CA ARG A 84 2.41 -9.50 14.18
C ARG A 84 1.93 -9.61 12.74
N VAL A 85 2.23 -8.61 11.92
CA VAL A 85 1.74 -8.55 10.54
C VAL A 85 2.58 -9.45 9.64
N THR A 86 3.91 -9.53 9.82
CA THR A 86 4.73 -10.49 9.04
C THR A 86 4.33 -11.94 9.36
N ASN A 87 4.09 -12.26 10.63
CA ASN A 87 3.59 -13.57 11.03
C ASN A 87 2.20 -13.89 10.46
N LEU A 88 1.34 -12.88 10.31
CA LEU A 88 0.02 -13.06 9.70
C LEU A 88 0.12 -13.34 8.19
N PHE A 89 1.02 -12.65 7.49
CA PHE A 89 1.21 -12.76 6.04
C PHE A 89 2.14 -13.91 5.63
N ASP A 90 2.89 -14.50 6.58
CA ASP A 90 4.03 -15.40 6.33
C ASP A 90 5.03 -14.77 5.33
N TYR A 91 5.29 -13.47 5.51
CA TYR A 91 6.15 -12.69 4.63
C TYR A 91 6.90 -11.61 5.41
N GLU A 92 8.21 -11.51 5.18
CA GLU A 92 9.09 -10.49 5.77
C GLU A 92 9.65 -9.57 4.67
N PRO A 93 9.63 -8.24 4.87
CA PRO A 93 10.34 -7.30 3.99
C PRO A 93 11.84 -7.62 3.93
N VAL A 94 12.42 -7.51 2.74
CA VAL A 94 13.86 -7.79 2.52
C VAL A 94 14.76 -6.74 3.17
N GLU A 95 14.31 -5.49 3.18
CA GLU A 95 15.06 -4.33 3.66
C GLU A 95 14.29 -3.64 4.78
N LYS A 96 14.99 -2.82 5.58
CA LYS A 96 14.34 -2.01 6.59
C LYS A 96 13.30 -1.08 5.97
N SER A 97 12.12 -1.05 6.58
CA SER A 97 11.04 -0.17 6.15
C SER A 97 11.27 1.26 6.63
N ILE A 98 10.92 2.25 5.81
CA ILE A 98 11.10 3.66 6.14
C ILE A 98 9.81 4.21 6.72
N ILE A 99 9.90 4.81 7.91
CA ILE A 99 8.83 5.59 8.54
C ILE A 99 9.23 7.06 8.54
N ILE A 100 8.32 7.95 8.14
CA ILE A 100 8.48 9.40 8.27
C ILE A 100 7.37 9.94 9.15
N VAL A 101 7.73 10.67 10.21
CA VAL A 101 6.79 11.34 11.10
C VAL A 101 6.73 12.82 10.72
N TYR A 102 5.52 13.30 10.41
CA TYR A 102 5.25 14.68 10.07
C TYR A 102 4.61 15.41 11.25
N PRO A 103 5.08 16.63 11.60
CA PRO A 103 4.62 17.33 12.81
C PRO A 103 3.17 17.79 12.72
N ASP A 104 2.63 17.97 11.50
CA ASP A 104 1.30 18.50 11.25
C ASP A 104 0.69 17.97 9.95
N SER A 105 -0.64 18.06 9.82
CA SER A 105 -1.38 17.56 8.66
C SER A 105 -1.05 18.28 7.36
N VAL A 106 -0.61 19.54 7.42
CA VAL A 106 -0.26 20.34 6.24
C VAL A 106 1.04 19.82 5.62
N SER A 107 2.03 19.52 6.45
CA SER A 107 3.32 18.95 6.03
C SER A 107 3.15 17.53 5.50
N LEU A 108 2.29 16.71 6.13
CA LEU A 108 1.90 15.39 5.63
C LEU A 108 1.23 15.48 4.26
N ALA A 109 0.16 16.28 4.11
CA ALA A 109 -0.55 16.43 2.84
C ALA A 109 0.37 16.96 1.72
N LYS A 110 1.24 17.93 2.03
CA LYS A 110 2.23 18.46 1.08
C LYS A 110 3.22 17.41 0.61
N SER A 111 3.55 16.41 1.43
CA SER A 111 4.46 15.33 1.04
C SER A 111 3.91 14.49 -0.13
N PHE A 112 2.58 14.42 -0.25
CA PHE A 112 1.84 13.69 -1.29
C PHE A 112 1.35 14.55 -2.45
N GLY A 113 1.49 15.87 -2.37
CA GLY A 113 0.87 16.79 -3.33
C GLY A 113 -0.66 16.84 -3.20
N TRP A 114 -1.21 16.43 -2.05
CA TRP A 114 -2.64 16.53 -1.76
C TRP A 114 -3.07 17.97 -1.45
N GLU A 115 -4.35 18.26 -1.70
CA GLU A 115 -5.00 19.46 -1.16
C GLU A 115 -5.11 19.35 0.37
N LYS A 116 -5.22 20.48 1.07
CA LYS A 116 -5.03 20.60 2.54
C LYS A 116 -6.06 19.84 3.39
N ASP A 117 -7.09 19.29 2.76
CA ASP A 117 -8.35 18.87 3.38
C ASP A 117 -8.37 17.39 3.76
N GLN A 118 -7.36 16.61 3.34
CA GLN A 118 -7.26 15.19 3.70
C GLN A 118 -6.75 15.03 5.14
N LYS A 119 -7.60 14.48 6.00
CA LYS A 119 -7.32 14.19 7.41
C LYS A 119 -6.87 12.73 7.59
N ALA A 120 -5.72 12.38 7.02
CA ALA A 120 -5.12 11.07 7.22
C ALA A 120 -4.22 11.08 8.46
N MET A 121 -4.30 10.03 9.29
CA MET A 121 -3.37 9.79 10.39
C MET A 121 -2.10 9.07 9.93
N GLY A 122 -2.22 8.26 8.87
CA GLY A 122 -1.14 7.53 8.22
C GLY A 122 -1.39 7.40 6.74
N VAL A 123 -0.33 7.22 5.96
CA VAL A 123 -0.39 6.91 4.53
C VAL A 123 0.84 6.09 4.13
N TYR A 124 0.61 4.94 3.53
CA TYR A 124 1.59 4.16 2.81
C TYR A 124 1.73 4.65 1.36
N TRP A 125 2.97 4.84 0.90
CA TRP A 125 3.23 5.04 -0.51
C TRP A 125 4.65 4.65 -0.92
N ALA A 126 4.72 3.74 -1.90
CA ALA A 126 5.92 3.32 -2.61
C ALA A 126 7.09 2.96 -1.68
N GLY A 127 6.83 2.09 -0.71
CA GLY A 127 7.81 1.57 0.25
C GLY A 127 8.09 2.49 1.44
N THR A 128 7.29 3.54 1.64
CA THR A 128 7.45 4.48 2.75
C THR A 128 6.14 4.67 3.49
N ILE A 129 6.19 4.49 4.81
CA ILE A 129 5.08 4.76 5.73
C ILE A 129 5.22 6.19 6.23
N ARG A 130 4.17 6.99 6.10
CA ARG A 130 4.14 8.39 6.55
C ARG A 130 3.07 8.54 7.62
N LEU A 131 3.46 9.09 8.76
CA LEU A 131 2.62 9.19 9.95
C LEU A 131 2.42 10.66 10.31
N LEU A 132 1.21 11.00 10.73
CA LEU A 132 0.93 12.24 11.44
C LEU A 132 1.38 12.07 12.89
N SER A 133 2.14 13.04 13.39
CA SER A 133 2.62 13.07 14.77
C SER A 133 1.51 12.77 15.78
N PRO A 134 1.74 11.86 16.75
CA PRO A 134 0.73 11.49 17.75
C PRO A 134 0.15 12.71 18.50
N GLN A 135 0.95 13.77 18.70
CA GLN A 135 0.51 15.00 19.36
C GLN A 135 -0.67 15.71 18.68
N GLN A 136 -0.91 15.45 17.40
CA GLN A 136 -1.95 16.11 16.63
C GLN A 136 -3.35 15.52 16.89
N TRP A 137 -3.43 14.32 17.47
CA TRP A 137 -4.68 13.58 17.60
C TRP A 137 -4.82 12.80 18.91
N ILE A 138 -3.76 12.62 19.69
CA ILE A 138 -3.81 12.07 21.04
C ILE A 138 -3.77 13.20 22.08
N SER A 139 -4.65 13.13 23.08
CA SER A 139 -4.66 14.11 24.17
C SER A 139 -3.40 14.00 25.05
N PRO A 140 -2.82 15.11 25.53
CA PRO A 140 -1.64 15.07 26.42
C PRO A 140 -1.86 14.37 27.77
N ILE A 141 -3.12 14.13 28.17
CA ILE A 141 -3.46 13.45 29.42
C ILE A 141 -3.72 11.96 29.24
N ASP A 142 -3.80 11.47 28.01
CA ASP A 142 -4.04 10.06 27.72
C ASP A 142 -2.73 9.26 27.77
N ASP A 143 -2.84 7.94 27.89
CA ASP A 143 -1.71 7.05 27.66
C ASP A 143 -1.41 6.97 26.16
N TRP A 144 -0.42 7.76 25.72
CA TRP A 144 -0.03 7.82 24.30
C TRP A 144 0.38 6.46 23.74
N SER A 145 1.01 5.61 24.54
CA SER A 145 1.44 4.29 24.06
C SER A 145 0.24 3.41 23.77
N ALA A 146 -0.72 3.37 24.69
CA ALA A 146 -1.94 2.59 24.52
C ALA A 146 -2.83 3.13 23.40
N VAL A 147 -3.01 4.45 23.30
CA VAL A 147 -3.84 5.06 22.26
C VAL A 147 -3.18 4.91 20.88
N PHE A 148 -1.87 5.16 20.75
CA PHE A 148 -1.17 5.01 19.48
C PHE A 148 -1.16 3.55 19.00
N ALA A 149 -0.92 2.59 19.89
CA ALA A 149 -0.93 1.18 19.53
C ALA A 149 -2.34 0.67 19.17
N ARG A 150 -3.41 1.24 19.73
CA ARG A 150 -4.78 0.78 19.46
C ARG A 150 -5.43 1.47 18.26
N GLU A 151 -5.25 2.79 18.15
CA GLU A 151 -5.99 3.65 17.20
C GLU A 151 -5.08 4.30 16.17
N GLY A 152 -3.76 4.15 16.31
CA GLY A 152 -2.79 4.64 15.35
C GLY A 152 -2.71 3.77 14.10
N PRO A 153 -2.28 4.33 12.97
CA PRO A 153 -2.39 3.70 11.67
C PRO A 153 -1.27 2.66 11.40
N MET A 154 -0.41 2.35 12.38
CA MET A 154 0.83 1.63 12.13
C MET A 154 0.62 0.22 11.56
N TYR A 155 -0.32 -0.54 12.12
CA TYR A 155 -0.66 -1.88 11.62
C TYR A 155 -1.31 -1.83 10.24
N HIS A 156 -2.18 -0.84 10.00
CA HIS A 156 -2.84 -0.60 8.71
C HIS A 156 -1.83 -0.26 7.61
N GLU A 157 -0.96 0.73 7.85
CA GLU A 157 0.04 1.14 6.85
C GLU A 157 1.10 0.07 6.59
N PHE A 158 1.46 -0.71 7.60
CA PHE A 158 2.40 -1.81 7.41
C PHE A 158 1.77 -2.97 6.63
N ALA A 159 0.47 -3.23 6.80
CA ALA A 159 -0.25 -4.19 5.95
C ALA A 159 -0.25 -3.75 4.47
N HIS A 160 -0.46 -2.46 4.19
CA HIS A 160 -0.32 -1.94 2.83
C HIS A 160 1.08 -2.17 2.25
N LEU A 161 2.13 -1.97 3.07
CA LEU A 161 3.50 -2.24 2.65
C LEU A 161 3.69 -3.70 2.24
N LEU A 162 3.23 -4.67 3.05
CA LEU A 162 3.36 -6.08 2.71
C LEU A 162 2.55 -6.46 1.47
N VAL A 163 1.34 -5.91 1.31
CA VAL A 163 0.54 -6.10 0.09
C VAL A 163 1.30 -5.58 -1.14
N ASP A 164 1.87 -4.39 -1.08
CA ASP A 164 2.64 -3.80 -2.19
C ASP A 164 3.90 -4.58 -2.52
N ASP A 165 4.62 -5.05 -1.50
CA ASP A 165 5.81 -5.89 -1.63
C ASP A 165 5.49 -7.23 -2.32
N ILE A 166 4.47 -7.96 -1.84
CA ILE A 166 4.08 -9.28 -2.36
C ILE A 166 3.57 -9.18 -3.81
N THR A 167 2.80 -8.13 -4.10
CA THR A 167 2.14 -7.98 -5.40
C THR A 167 2.95 -7.21 -6.43
N GLY A 168 4.07 -6.57 -6.02
CA GLY A 168 4.82 -5.67 -6.89
C GLY A 168 3.99 -4.49 -7.39
N GLY A 169 3.08 -3.98 -6.56
CA GLY A 169 2.16 -2.89 -6.88
C GLY A 169 0.93 -3.28 -7.72
N ASN A 170 0.73 -4.57 -8.03
CA ASN A 170 -0.40 -5.03 -8.82
C ASN A 170 -1.60 -5.40 -7.93
N TYR A 171 -2.28 -4.43 -7.34
CA TYR A 171 -3.46 -4.64 -6.51
C TYR A 171 -4.55 -3.60 -6.79
N SER A 172 -5.81 -3.95 -6.51
CA SER A 172 -6.91 -2.99 -6.52
C SER A 172 -6.95 -2.21 -5.20
N ARG A 173 -7.42 -0.95 -5.24
CA ARG A 173 -7.56 -0.12 -4.03
C ARG A 173 -8.46 -0.80 -2.99
N TRP A 174 -9.63 -1.28 -3.41
CA TRP A 174 -10.56 -1.95 -2.49
C TRP A 174 -9.93 -3.15 -1.77
N PHE A 175 -9.11 -3.95 -2.46
CA PHE A 175 -8.56 -5.16 -1.84
C PHE A 175 -7.47 -4.82 -0.83
N THR A 176 -6.57 -3.87 -1.15
CA THR A 176 -5.54 -3.46 -0.21
C THR A 176 -6.13 -2.76 1.02
N GLU A 177 -7.16 -1.92 0.86
CA GLU A 177 -7.83 -1.27 2.00
C GLU A 177 -8.59 -2.28 2.86
N GLY A 178 -9.27 -3.26 2.24
CA GLY A 178 -9.97 -4.32 2.97
C GLY A 178 -9.00 -5.19 3.78
N ILE A 179 -7.84 -5.55 3.23
CA ILE A 179 -6.80 -6.29 3.96
C ILE A 179 -6.25 -5.45 5.12
N ALA A 180 -5.91 -4.19 4.88
CA ALA A 180 -5.34 -3.33 5.92
C ALA A 180 -6.31 -3.13 7.11
N GLN A 181 -7.60 -2.92 6.82
CA GLN A 181 -8.64 -2.85 7.86
C GLN A 181 -8.85 -4.18 8.58
N TYR A 182 -8.80 -5.31 7.88
CA TYR A 182 -8.89 -6.64 8.49
C TYR A 182 -7.74 -6.87 9.48
N VAL A 183 -6.51 -6.54 9.06
CA VAL A 183 -5.30 -6.69 9.88
C VAL A 183 -5.37 -5.81 11.13
N GLU A 184 -5.72 -4.54 10.96
CA GLU A 184 -5.90 -3.60 12.06
C GLU A 184 -6.94 -4.12 13.07
N LYS A 185 -8.12 -4.51 12.59
CA LYS A 185 -9.20 -5.06 13.41
C LYS A 185 -8.78 -6.35 14.13
N LYS A 186 -8.10 -7.26 13.46
CA LYS A 186 -7.66 -8.53 14.03
C LYS A 186 -6.62 -8.35 15.14
N ILE A 187 -5.71 -7.39 14.99
CA ILE A 187 -4.61 -7.17 15.95
C ILE A 187 -5.05 -6.30 17.13
N THR A 188 -5.76 -5.21 16.85
CA THR A 188 -6.05 -4.15 17.85
C THR A 188 -7.49 -4.20 18.36
N GLY A 189 -8.39 -4.85 17.62
CA GLY A 189 -9.84 -4.76 17.84
C GLY A 189 -10.47 -3.44 17.39
N PHE A 190 -9.68 -2.53 16.82
CA PHE A 190 -10.19 -1.26 16.29
C PHE A 190 -11.00 -1.49 15.02
N GLU A 191 -12.15 -0.82 14.93
CA GLU A 191 -13.00 -0.85 13.74
C GLU A 191 -13.57 0.54 13.54
N PHE A 192 -13.50 1.04 12.31
CA PHE A 192 -14.10 2.33 11.98
C PHE A 192 -15.62 2.28 12.21
N PRO A 193 -16.22 3.37 12.71
CA PRO A 193 -17.66 3.42 12.88
C PRO A 193 -18.37 3.23 11.52
N PRO A 194 -19.53 2.56 11.51
CA PRO A 194 -20.28 2.35 10.27
C PRO A 194 -20.71 3.71 9.67
N PRO A 195 -20.90 3.79 8.34
CA PRO A 195 -21.32 5.00 7.67
C PRO A 195 -22.64 5.54 8.25
N VAL A 196 -22.68 6.85 8.43
CA VAL A 196 -23.82 7.56 9.06
C VAL A 196 -25.10 7.46 8.22
N LYS A 197 -24.99 7.17 6.92
CA LYS A 197 -26.11 6.96 6.01
C LYS A 197 -25.96 5.63 5.29
N GLY A 198 -27.07 4.91 5.15
CA GLY A 198 -27.15 3.81 4.18
C GLY A 198 -26.96 4.36 2.77
N GLY A 199 -26.17 3.65 1.96
CA GLY A 199 -25.93 3.95 0.56
C GLY A 199 -26.16 2.73 -0.31
N THR A 200 -26.34 2.93 -1.61
CA THR A 200 -26.39 1.82 -2.57
C THR A 200 -25.00 1.22 -2.69
N ALA A 201 -24.89 -0.08 -2.47
CA ALA A 201 -23.65 -0.83 -2.62
C ALA A 201 -23.02 -0.64 -4.00
N TYR A 202 -21.71 -0.45 -4.04
CA TYR A 202 -20.92 -0.40 -5.26
C TYR A 202 -20.66 -1.81 -5.80
N THR A 203 -20.60 -1.93 -7.12
CA THR A 203 -20.05 -3.13 -7.78
C THR A 203 -18.54 -3.20 -7.58
N PHE A 204 -17.94 -4.40 -7.64
CA PHE A 204 -16.48 -4.51 -7.53
C PHE A 204 -15.75 -3.83 -8.70
N GLN A 205 -16.39 -3.76 -9.86
CA GLN A 205 -15.86 -2.96 -10.98
C GLN A 205 -15.79 -1.47 -10.64
N GLN A 206 -16.78 -0.93 -9.93
CA GLN A 206 -16.78 0.46 -9.46
C GLN A 206 -15.69 0.67 -8.39
N LEU A 207 -15.61 -0.25 -7.42
CA LEU A 207 -14.58 -0.22 -6.39
C LEU A 207 -13.16 -0.32 -6.97
N GLU A 208 -12.95 -1.10 -8.03
CA GLU A 208 -11.64 -1.19 -8.68
C GLU A 208 -11.31 0.06 -9.51
N SER A 209 -12.28 0.63 -10.23
CA SER A 209 -12.01 1.68 -11.22
C SER A 209 -12.05 3.10 -10.64
N ASN A 210 -12.86 3.34 -9.60
CA ASN A 210 -13.22 4.70 -9.16
C ASN A 210 -13.07 4.90 -7.64
N PHE A 211 -12.37 4.02 -6.91
CA PHE A 211 -12.35 3.97 -5.44
C PHE A 211 -12.29 5.34 -4.76
N ASP A 212 -11.33 6.19 -5.13
CA ASP A 212 -11.08 7.48 -4.47
C ASP A 212 -12.14 8.56 -4.80
N GLN A 213 -13.05 8.29 -5.75
CA GLN A 213 -14.17 9.17 -6.14
C GLN A 213 -15.51 8.74 -5.50
N LEU A 214 -15.54 7.58 -4.86
CA LEU A 214 -16.72 7.04 -4.20
C LEU A 214 -16.89 7.63 -2.80
N ASP A 215 -18.05 7.39 -2.18
CA ASP A 215 -18.21 7.62 -0.74
C ASP A 215 -17.21 6.72 -0.01
N GLN A 216 -16.20 7.34 0.60
CA GLN A 216 -15.10 6.61 1.21
C GLN A 216 -15.61 5.68 2.32
N GLN A 217 -16.45 6.16 3.23
CA GLN A 217 -16.93 5.33 4.35
C GLN A 217 -17.63 4.06 3.85
N LEU A 218 -18.44 4.17 2.80
CA LEU A 218 -19.07 3.00 2.17
C LEU A 218 -18.06 2.11 1.43
N ALA A 219 -17.14 2.69 0.66
CA ALA A 219 -16.15 1.93 -0.10
C ALA A 219 -15.19 1.12 0.81
N TYR A 220 -14.69 1.74 1.87
CA TYR A 220 -13.87 1.06 2.90
C TYR A 220 -14.67 -0.05 3.58
N ARG A 221 -15.90 0.23 4.04
CA ARG A 221 -16.76 -0.79 4.66
C ARG A 221 -17.01 -1.98 3.75
N GLN A 222 -17.37 -1.75 2.48
CA GLN A 222 -17.59 -2.84 1.53
C GLN A 222 -16.32 -3.64 1.27
N SER A 223 -15.16 -2.99 1.29
CA SER A 223 -13.86 -3.63 1.12
C SER A 223 -13.53 -4.57 2.29
N LEU A 224 -13.72 -4.12 3.53
CA LEU A 224 -13.54 -4.96 4.72
C LEU A 224 -14.50 -6.15 4.68
N GLN A 225 -15.79 -5.92 4.41
CA GLN A 225 -16.79 -6.99 4.33
C GLN A 225 -16.45 -8.04 3.26
N ALA A 226 -15.91 -7.61 2.12
CA ALA A 226 -15.48 -8.52 1.07
C ALA A 226 -14.30 -9.39 1.50
N VAL A 227 -13.32 -8.81 2.18
CA VAL A 227 -12.17 -9.54 2.72
C VAL A 227 -12.59 -10.51 3.83
N GLU A 228 -13.40 -10.06 4.79
CA GLU A 228 -13.94 -10.91 5.86
C GLU A 228 -14.74 -12.08 5.26
N PHE A 229 -15.58 -11.84 4.26
CA PHE A 229 -16.31 -12.90 3.57
C PHE A 229 -15.40 -13.94 2.91
N ILE A 230 -14.35 -13.48 2.22
CA ILE A 230 -13.37 -14.39 1.59
C ILE A 230 -12.72 -15.27 2.66
N ILE A 231 -12.32 -14.68 3.79
CA ILE A 231 -11.70 -15.41 4.90
C ILE A 231 -12.68 -16.40 5.54
N ASP A 232 -13.91 -15.97 5.84
CA ASP A 232 -14.92 -16.78 6.51
C ASP A 232 -15.31 -18.00 5.66
N LYS A 233 -15.34 -17.85 4.33
CA LYS A 233 -15.78 -18.90 3.41
C LYS A 233 -14.65 -19.78 2.88
N TYR A 234 -13.48 -19.21 2.63
CA TYR A 234 -12.37 -19.88 1.94
C TYR A 234 -11.10 -20.01 2.80
N GLY A 235 -11.10 -19.45 4.02
CA GLY A 235 -9.96 -19.46 4.93
C GLY A 235 -8.97 -18.32 4.66
N GLU A 236 -8.19 -17.95 5.67
CA GLU A 236 -7.22 -16.85 5.60
C GLU A 236 -6.13 -17.05 4.52
N GLU A 237 -5.69 -18.29 4.31
CA GLU A 237 -4.71 -18.64 3.27
C GLU A 237 -5.17 -18.23 1.85
N SER A 238 -6.48 -18.13 1.62
CA SER A 238 -7.01 -17.69 0.34
C SER A 238 -6.60 -16.25 -0.01
N LEU A 239 -6.46 -15.36 0.97
CA LEU A 239 -5.96 -14.00 0.75
C LEU A 239 -4.53 -14.03 0.21
N TRP A 240 -3.67 -14.86 0.79
CA TRP A 240 -2.27 -14.99 0.40
C TRP A 240 -2.16 -15.58 -1.00
N ASN A 241 -3.03 -16.54 -1.34
CA ASN A 241 -3.11 -17.08 -2.70
C ASN A 241 -3.55 -16.01 -3.73
N ILE A 242 -4.50 -15.14 -3.37
CA ILE A 242 -4.89 -13.99 -4.20
C ILE A 242 -3.72 -13.02 -4.38
N LEU A 243 -3.04 -12.62 -3.30
CA LEU A 243 -1.85 -11.75 -3.37
C LEU A 243 -0.74 -12.36 -4.23
N ASN A 244 -0.50 -13.67 -4.13
CA ASN A 244 0.48 -14.38 -4.95
C ASN A 244 0.09 -14.40 -6.44
N CYS A 245 -1.21 -14.53 -6.77
CA CYS A 245 -1.68 -14.39 -8.14
C CYS A 245 -1.48 -12.97 -8.67
N LEU A 246 -1.81 -11.97 -7.86
CA LEU A 246 -1.56 -10.57 -8.16
C LEU A 246 -0.06 -10.29 -8.40
N GLY A 247 0.84 -10.80 -7.55
CA GLY A 247 2.30 -10.70 -7.76
C GLY A 247 2.81 -11.37 -9.03
N ARG A 248 2.06 -12.31 -9.60
CA ARG A 248 2.34 -12.93 -10.91
C ARG A 248 1.80 -12.12 -12.10
N GLY A 249 1.13 -10.99 -11.84
CA GLY A 249 0.60 -10.08 -12.86
C GLY A 249 -0.82 -10.38 -13.31
N TYR A 250 -1.57 -11.27 -12.63
CA TYR A 250 -2.99 -11.48 -12.91
C TYR A 250 -3.80 -10.26 -12.49
N LYS A 251 -4.89 -9.98 -13.20
CA LYS A 251 -5.85 -8.95 -12.77
C LYS A 251 -6.61 -9.43 -11.53
N MET A 252 -7.19 -8.51 -10.78
CA MET A 252 -7.88 -8.83 -9.53
C MET A 252 -9.01 -9.86 -9.72
N ASP A 253 -9.89 -9.69 -10.71
CA ASP A 253 -10.94 -10.67 -11.02
C ASP A 253 -10.37 -12.05 -11.42
N GLU A 254 -9.27 -12.09 -12.19
CA GLU A 254 -8.58 -13.34 -12.55
C GLU A 254 -7.93 -14.01 -11.34
N ALA A 255 -7.38 -13.23 -10.41
CA ALA A 255 -6.78 -13.71 -9.18
C ALA A 255 -7.83 -14.33 -8.25
N LEU A 256 -9.02 -13.74 -8.14
CA LEU A 256 -10.15 -14.33 -7.42
C LEU A 256 -10.55 -15.68 -8.03
N ILE A 257 -10.76 -15.74 -9.35
CA ILE A 257 -11.13 -16.99 -10.02
C ILE A 257 -10.06 -18.08 -9.80
N LYS A 258 -8.78 -17.73 -9.89
CA LYS A 258 -7.69 -18.71 -9.72
C LYS A 258 -7.53 -19.22 -8.30
N SER A 259 -7.79 -18.38 -7.30
CA SER A 259 -7.54 -18.72 -5.90
C SER A 259 -8.75 -19.33 -5.22
N ILE A 260 -9.96 -18.90 -5.56
CA ILE A 260 -11.21 -19.26 -4.86
C ILE A 260 -12.40 -19.55 -5.79
N ASP A 261 -12.18 -19.63 -7.11
CA ASP A 261 -13.19 -20.00 -8.12
C ASP A 261 -14.45 -19.12 -8.13
N ILE A 262 -14.30 -17.83 -7.80
CA ILE A 262 -15.36 -16.83 -7.92
C ILE A 262 -14.88 -15.63 -8.73
N ASP A 263 -15.78 -15.08 -9.55
CA ASP A 263 -15.61 -13.79 -10.22
C ASP A 263 -16.27 -12.67 -9.39
N TYR A 264 -16.09 -11.42 -9.82
CA TYR A 264 -16.74 -10.29 -9.17
C TYR A 264 -18.26 -10.41 -9.09
N LYS A 265 -18.94 -10.95 -10.11
CA LYS A 265 -20.41 -11.05 -10.09
C LYS A 265 -20.89 -12.03 -9.03
N MET A 266 -20.16 -13.12 -8.82
CA MET A 266 -20.45 -14.07 -7.76
C MET A 266 -20.19 -13.43 -6.40
N LEU A 267 -19.05 -12.74 -6.23
CA LEU A 267 -18.74 -12.03 -4.99
C LEU A 267 -19.81 -10.99 -4.63
N GLU A 268 -20.31 -10.21 -5.59
CA GLU A 268 -21.43 -9.27 -5.42
C GLU A 268 -22.71 -9.97 -4.95
N ARG A 269 -23.04 -11.11 -5.59
CA ARG A 269 -24.25 -11.86 -5.29
C ARG A 269 -24.21 -12.46 -3.88
N GLU A 270 -23.06 -12.96 -3.47
CA GLU A 270 -22.92 -13.67 -2.19
C GLU A 270 -22.79 -12.71 -1.00
N LEU A 271 -22.13 -11.56 -1.20
CA LEU A 271 -22.05 -10.53 -0.16
C LEU A 271 -23.39 -9.86 0.11
N ASN A 272 -24.30 -9.86 -0.88
CA ASN A 272 -25.64 -9.27 -0.83
C ASN A 272 -25.69 -8.06 0.13
N PHE A 273 -25.01 -6.98 -0.26
CA PHE A 273 -24.93 -5.72 0.48
C PHE A 273 -26.33 -5.08 0.58
N GLY A 274 -27.19 -5.65 1.42
CA GLY A 274 -28.56 -5.24 1.70
C GLY A 274 -28.65 -4.38 2.95
#